data_AF-A0A810NG96-F1
#
_entry.id   AF-A0A810NG96-F1
#
_cell.length_a   1.000
_cell.length_b   1.000
_cell.length_c   1.000
_cell.angle_alpha   90.00
_cell.angle_beta   90.00
_cell.angle_gamma   90.00
#
_symmetry.space_group_name_H-M   'P 1'
#
loop_
_entity.id
_entity.type
_entity.pdbx_description
1 polymer ?
#
loop_
_entity_poly.entity_id
_entity_poly.type
_entity_poly.pdbx_seq_one_letter_code
_entity_poly.pdbx_strand_id
1 'polypeptide(L)'
;MIAYMFARRMARLAATAALVAALTGGALAGCSGEGATASCSTSTCTITFERNVTNAKISILGIEVQLVSADDTSATLKVGGQQVTIQRGDGVNVGDFSAKVTSVTDSQVVVEISRAAG
;
A
#
# COMPACT_ATOMS: atom_id res chain seq x y z
N MET A 1 11.08 -0.47 -39.43
CA MET A 1 11.67 -1.74 -38.97
C MET A 1 13.12 -1.45 -38.56
N ILE A 2 13.32 -0.81 -37.40
CA ILE A 2 14.59 -0.14 -37.05
C ILE A 2 15.20 -0.82 -35.81
N ALA A 3 16.48 -1.17 -35.99
CA ALA A 3 17.49 -1.45 -34.96
C ALA A 3 17.33 -2.75 -34.18
N TYR A 4 17.59 -3.85 -34.90
CA TYR A 4 18.25 -5.02 -34.32
C TYR A 4 19.52 -4.61 -33.57
N MET A 5 19.56 -4.97 -32.29
CA MET A 5 20.59 -5.85 -31.72
C MET A 5 21.94 -5.84 -32.45
N PHE A 6 22.98 -5.32 -31.81
CA PHE A 6 24.22 -6.07 -31.54
C PHE A 6 25.16 -5.14 -30.74
N ALA A 7 25.12 -5.22 -29.42
CA ALA A 7 25.98 -6.12 -28.67
C ALA A 7 27.47 -5.74 -28.73
N ARG A 8 28.00 -5.54 -27.51
CA ARG A 8 29.39 -5.70 -27.06
C ARG A 8 30.17 -4.40 -26.84
N ARG A 9 30.28 -4.03 -25.57
CA ARG A 9 31.54 -3.96 -24.78
C ARG A 9 31.16 -3.50 -23.37
N MET A 10 31.07 -4.44 -22.43
CA MET A 10 32.11 -4.61 -21.41
C MET A 10 32.26 -3.40 -20.50
N ALA A 11 31.43 -3.33 -19.47
CA ALA A 11 31.81 -2.80 -18.17
C ALA A 11 31.05 -3.59 -17.11
N ARG A 12 31.72 -4.61 -16.57
CA ARG A 12 31.31 -5.30 -15.34
C ARG A 12 31.49 -4.31 -14.20
N LEU A 13 30.50 -4.19 -13.31
CA LEU A 13 30.61 -4.17 -11.84
C LEU A 13 29.34 -3.58 -11.20
N ALA A 14 28.98 -4.15 -10.04
CA ALA A 14 27.89 -3.78 -9.11
C ALA A 14 26.46 -4.06 -9.63
N ALA A 15 25.83 -5.19 -9.29
CA ALA A 15 25.33 -5.54 -7.96
C ALA A 15 24.40 -4.47 -7.36
N THR A 16 23.17 -4.42 -7.85
CA THR A 16 21.98 -4.19 -7.02
C THR A 16 20.81 -4.86 -7.71
N ALA A 17 20.25 -5.87 -7.05
CA ALA A 17 18.97 -6.45 -7.40
C ALA A 17 17.89 -5.35 -7.27
N ALA A 18 17.63 -4.62 -8.35
CA ALA A 18 16.42 -3.83 -8.45
C ALA A 18 15.28 -4.82 -8.73
N LEU A 19 14.70 -5.29 -7.62
CA LEU A 19 13.55 -6.16 -7.60
C LEU A 19 12.46 -5.61 -8.53
N VAL A 20 12.03 -6.47 -9.44
CA VAL A 20 10.94 -6.23 -10.38
C VAL A 20 9.66 -6.00 -9.58
N ALA A 21 9.22 -4.75 -9.46
CA ALA A 21 7.84 -4.41 -9.11
C ALA A 21 7.14 -3.89 -10.36
N ALA A 22 6.89 -4.80 -11.29
CA ALA A 22 5.89 -4.60 -12.32
C ALA A 22 4.51 -4.53 -11.63
N LEU A 23 4.02 -3.33 -11.34
CA LEU A 23 2.58 -3.12 -11.21
C LEU A 23 2.04 -2.60 -12.54
N THR A 24 1.88 -3.52 -13.49
CA THR A 24 0.90 -3.38 -14.57
C THR A 24 -0.49 -3.51 -13.96
N GLY A 25 -1.23 -2.41 -13.83
CA GLY A 25 -2.60 -2.49 -13.32
C GLY A 25 -3.33 -1.17 -13.36
N GLY A 26 -3.90 -0.85 -14.53
CA GLY A 26 -5.05 0.04 -14.69
C GLY A 26 -4.88 1.51 -14.29
N ALA A 27 -5.21 2.42 -15.19
CA ALA A 27 -5.52 3.80 -14.85
C ALA A 27 -6.83 3.84 -14.03
N LEU A 28 -6.80 3.34 -12.80
CA LEU A 28 -7.81 3.57 -11.77
C LEU A 28 -7.30 4.79 -11.00
N ALA A 29 -8.17 5.78 -10.80
CA ALA A 29 -7.83 7.04 -10.12
C ALA A 29 -7.05 6.76 -8.83
N GLY A 30 -5.72 6.85 -8.92
CA GLY A 30 -4.83 6.67 -7.78
C GLY A 30 -5.14 7.81 -6.83
N CYS A 31 -5.83 7.49 -5.73
CA CYS A 31 -5.95 8.43 -4.65
C CYS A 31 -4.55 8.50 -4.02
N SER A 32 -3.87 9.62 -4.22
CA SER A 32 -2.62 9.91 -3.53
C SER A 32 -2.95 10.69 -2.25
N GLY A 33 -2.46 10.17 -1.14
CA GLY A 33 -2.45 10.83 0.16
C GLY A 33 -1.04 11.21 0.56
N GLU A 34 -0.89 11.90 1.68
CA GLU A 34 0.41 12.23 2.24
C GLU A 34 1.06 10.93 2.73
N GLY A 35 2.16 10.49 2.09
CA GLY A 35 2.85 9.24 2.43
C GLY A 35 2.04 7.96 2.26
N ALA A 36 0.95 8.00 1.48
CA ALA A 36 0.08 6.87 1.25
C ALA A 36 -0.44 6.87 -0.18
N THR A 37 -0.53 5.70 -0.79
CA THR A 37 -1.14 5.51 -2.11
C THR A 37 -2.26 4.50 -2.00
N ALA A 38 -3.40 4.76 -2.63
CA ALA A 38 -4.50 3.80 -2.68
C ALA A 38 -4.87 3.43 -4.12
N SER A 39 -5.08 2.14 -4.32
CA SER A 39 -5.68 1.56 -5.52
C SER A 39 -7.05 1.01 -5.17
N CYS A 40 -8.10 1.65 -5.67
CA CYS A 40 -9.48 1.31 -5.39
C CYS A 40 -10.16 0.63 -6.58
N SER A 41 -10.82 -0.48 -6.29
CA SER A 41 -11.82 -1.14 -7.13
C SER A 41 -13.24 -0.77 -6.66
N THR A 42 -14.27 -1.39 -7.23
CA THR A 42 -15.70 -1.06 -7.01
C THR A 42 -16.13 -0.93 -5.54
N SER A 43 -15.59 -1.73 -4.64
CA SER A 43 -15.94 -1.73 -3.20
C SER A 43 -14.76 -1.94 -2.25
N THR A 44 -13.54 -2.07 -2.80
CA THR A 44 -12.34 -2.46 -2.07
C THR A 44 -11.19 -1.56 -2.49
N CYS A 45 -10.46 -1.03 -1.53
CA CYS A 45 -9.27 -0.20 -1.71
C CYS A 45 -8.06 -0.85 -1.05
N THR A 46 -6.98 -1.03 -1.80
CA THR A 46 -5.69 -1.43 -1.26
C THR A 46 -4.84 -0.17 -1.08
N ILE A 47 -4.42 0.07 0.15
CA ILE A 47 -3.65 1.23 0.58
C ILE A 47 -2.23 0.76 0.91
N THR A 48 -1.25 1.45 0.37
CA THR A 48 0.17 1.29 0.70
C THR A 48 0.65 2.53 1.41
N PHE A 49 1.01 2.39 2.68
CA PHE A 49 1.59 3.44 3.50
C PHE A 49 3.11 3.33 3.50
N GLU A 50 3.80 4.45 3.32
CA GLU A 50 5.24 4.56 3.48
C GLU A 50 5.61 4.81 4.95
N ARG A 51 6.44 3.94 5.55
CA ARG A 51 6.86 4.07 6.95
C ARG A 51 7.82 5.24 7.20
N ASN A 52 8.46 5.75 6.14
CA ASN A 52 9.35 6.91 6.19
C ASN A 52 8.63 8.26 6.30
N VAL A 53 7.29 8.28 6.17
CA VAL A 53 6.51 9.52 6.26
C VAL A 53 5.88 9.63 7.65
N THR A 54 6.20 10.72 8.35
CA THR A 54 5.51 11.07 9.59
C THR A 54 4.11 11.56 9.24
N ASN A 55 3.08 10.90 9.77
CA ASN A 55 1.66 11.24 9.54
C ASN A 55 1.07 10.76 8.20
N ALA A 56 1.43 9.56 7.75
CA ALA A 56 0.90 9.00 6.52
C ALA A 56 -0.63 8.80 6.58
N LYS A 57 -1.37 9.44 5.67
CA LYS A 57 -2.84 9.44 5.67
C LYS A 57 -3.42 9.58 4.27
N ILE A 58 -4.63 9.05 4.09
CA ILE A 58 -5.36 9.12 2.84
C ILE A 58 -6.86 9.10 3.08
N SER A 59 -7.61 9.79 2.22
CA SER A 59 -9.08 9.72 2.20
C SER A 59 -9.54 8.81 1.08
N ILE A 60 -10.27 7.75 1.42
CA ILE A 60 -10.80 6.75 0.49
C ILE A 60 -12.23 6.38 0.89
N LEU A 61 -13.09 6.08 -0.08
CA LEU A 61 -14.48 5.69 0.16
C LEU A 61 -15.29 6.67 1.04
N GLY A 62 -14.86 7.94 1.13
CA GLY A 62 -15.48 8.96 1.99
C GLY A 62 -15.05 8.94 3.46
N ILE A 63 -14.06 8.12 3.83
CA ILE A 63 -13.46 8.09 5.18
C ILE A 63 -11.96 8.39 5.12
N GLU A 64 -11.40 8.88 6.22
CA GLU A 64 -9.95 9.02 6.37
C GLU A 64 -9.35 7.74 6.97
N VAL A 65 -8.24 7.29 6.39
CA VAL A 65 -7.41 6.21 6.90
C VAL A 65 -6.00 6.75 7.13
N GLN A 66 -5.53 6.64 8.36
CA GLN A 66 -4.23 7.13 8.78
C GLN A 66 -3.41 6.01 9.42
N LEU A 67 -2.14 5.91 9.05
CA LEU A 67 -1.19 5.06 9.76
C LEU A 67 -0.66 5.82 10.98
N VAL A 68 -1.00 5.33 12.18
CA VAL A 68 -0.52 5.95 13.43
C VAL A 68 0.83 5.36 13.82
N SER A 69 0.96 4.04 13.74
CA SER A 69 2.23 3.35 13.96
C SER A 69 2.24 2.00 13.23
N ALA A 70 3.43 1.49 12.96
CA ALA A 70 3.62 0.14 12.44
C ALA A 70 4.88 -0.46 13.04
N ASP A 71 4.74 -1.69 13.53
CA ASP A 71 5.81 -2.52 14.07
C ASP A 71 6.11 -3.66 13.10
N ASP A 72 6.97 -4.61 13.48
CA ASP A 72 7.36 -5.72 12.59
C ASP A 72 6.28 -6.79 12.40
N THR A 73 5.17 -6.73 13.14
CA THR A 73 4.09 -7.73 13.07
C THR A 73 2.69 -7.13 13.07
N SER A 74 2.56 -5.83 13.39
CA SER A 74 1.28 -5.18 13.58
C SER A 74 1.29 -3.77 12.97
N ALA A 75 0.10 -3.27 12.63
CA ALA A 75 -0.09 -1.88 12.26
C ALA A 75 -1.25 -1.28 13.05
N THR A 76 -1.01 -0.10 13.60
CA THR A 76 -2.05 0.72 14.23
C THR A 76 -2.54 1.76 13.25
N LEU A 77 -3.80 1.63 12.90
CA LEU A 77 -4.49 2.45 11.91
C LEU A 77 -5.58 3.26 12.59
N LYS A 78 -5.86 4.45 12.07
CA LYS A 78 -7.07 5.21 12.40
C LYS A 78 -7.97 5.19 11.17
N VAL A 79 -9.10 4.50 11.26
CA VAL A 79 -10.05 4.29 10.17
C VAL A 79 -11.34 5.02 10.54
N GLY A 80 -11.74 6.02 9.75
CA GLY A 80 -12.97 6.78 10.01
C GLY A 80 -12.99 7.47 11.37
N GLY A 81 -11.82 7.84 11.92
CA GLY A 81 -11.68 8.43 13.24
C GLY A 81 -11.46 7.45 14.39
N GLN A 82 -11.66 6.14 14.19
CA GLN A 82 -11.45 5.11 15.21
C GLN A 82 -10.06 4.47 15.08
N GLN A 83 -9.31 4.40 16.18
CA GLN A 83 -7.99 3.79 16.22
C GLN A 83 -8.09 2.29 16.50
N VAL A 84 -7.37 1.49 15.73
CA VAL A 84 -7.41 0.03 15.79
C VAL A 84 -6.00 -0.51 15.49
N THR A 85 -5.61 -1.59 16.17
CA THR A 85 -4.35 -2.31 15.91
C THR A 85 -4.68 -3.67 15.31
N ILE A 86 -4.04 -3.98 14.18
CA ILE A 86 -4.31 -5.18 13.39
C ILE A 86 -3.00 -5.91 13.16
N GLN A 87 -3.01 -7.22 13.38
CA GLN A 87 -1.86 -8.07 13.11
C GLN A 87 -1.73 -8.35 11.62
N ARG A 88 -0.49 -8.53 11.14
CA ARG A 88 -0.22 -8.93 9.77
C ARG A 88 -0.94 -10.26 9.47
N GLY A 89 -1.75 -10.26 8.41
CA GLY A 89 -2.56 -11.39 7.96
C GLY A 89 -4.00 -11.35 8.45
N ASP A 90 -4.25 -10.62 9.55
CA ASP A 90 -5.57 -10.49 10.15
C ASP A 90 -6.32 -9.25 9.66
N GLY A 91 -7.62 -9.25 9.92
CA GLY A 91 -8.49 -8.12 9.66
C GLY A 91 -9.53 -7.93 10.75
N VAL A 92 -10.00 -6.69 10.89
CA VAL A 92 -11.00 -6.29 11.87
C VAL A 92 -12.02 -5.39 11.20
N ASN A 93 -13.25 -5.46 11.69
CA ASN A 93 -14.32 -4.57 11.24
C ASN A 93 -14.36 -3.31 12.11
N VAL A 94 -14.48 -2.17 11.46
CA VAL A 94 -14.52 -0.84 12.06
C VAL A 94 -15.74 -0.13 11.51
N GLY A 95 -16.85 -0.21 12.25
CA GLY A 95 -18.16 0.21 11.75
C GLY A 95 -18.56 -0.58 10.50
N ASP A 96 -18.88 0.13 9.42
CA ASP A 96 -19.30 -0.44 8.13
C ASP A 96 -18.13 -0.82 7.21
N PHE A 97 -16.90 -0.76 7.70
CA PHE A 97 -15.69 -1.06 6.93
C PHE A 97 -14.94 -2.24 7.52
N SER A 98 -14.28 -3.02 6.68
CA SER A 98 -13.34 -4.06 7.08
C SER A 98 -11.93 -3.61 6.72
N ALA A 99 -11.03 -3.62 7.70
CA ALA A 99 -9.63 -3.30 7.53
C ALA A 99 -8.78 -4.55 7.74
N LYS A 100 -7.92 -4.87 6.78
CA LYS A 100 -7.04 -6.04 6.83
C LYS A 100 -5.61 -5.64 6.54
N VAL A 101 -4.68 -6.03 7.40
CA VAL A 101 -3.25 -5.79 7.15
C VAL A 101 -2.73 -6.98 6.36
N THR A 102 -2.40 -6.78 5.09
CA THR A 102 -1.93 -7.85 4.21
C THR A 102 -0.42 -8.00 4.28
N SER A 103 0.32 -6.90 4.44
CA SER A 103 1.77 -6.92 4.54
C SER A 103 2.30 -5.80 5.41
N VAL A 104 3.39 -6.07 6.10
CA VAL A 104 4.15 -5.10 6.88
C VAL A 104 5.62 -5.38 6.60
N THR A 105 6.35 -4.39 6.09
CA THR A 105 7.79 -4.48 5.82
C THR A 105 8.52 -3.33 6.51
N ASP A 106 9.84 -3.30 6.40
CA ASP A 106 10.66 -2.20 6.95
C ASP A 106 10.33 -0.84 6.32
N SER A 107 9.88 -0.83 5.07
CA SER A 107 9.62 0.39 4.31
C SER A 107 8.14 0.72 4.11
N GLN A 108 7.26 -0.29 4.10
CA GLN A 108 5.86 -0.09 3.72
C GLN A 108 4.88 -0.98 4.50
N VAL A 109 3.65 -0.49 4.64
CA VAL A 109 2.52 -1.24 5.19
C VAL A 109 1.42 -1.29 4.15
N VAL A 110 0.95 -2.49 3.84
CA VAL A 110 -0.15 -2.68 2.90
C VAL A 110 -1.40 -3.09 3.68
N VAL A 111 -2.45 -2.30 3.48
CA VAL A 111 -3.74 -2.46 4.14
C VAL A 111 -4.81 -2.55 3.06
N GLU A 112 -5.69 -3.53 3.19
CA GLU A 112 -6.89 -3.61 2.38
C GLU A 112 -8.07 -3.10 3.21
N ILE A 113 -8.80 -2.13 2.66
CA ILE A 113 -10.04 -1.61 3.21
C ILE A 113 -11.17 -2.00 2.26
N SER A 114 -12.24 -2.59 2.78
CA SER A 114 -13.46 -2.85 2.02
C SER A 114 -14.68 -2.41 2.81
N ARG A 115 -15.81 -2.20 2.13
CA ARG A 115 -17.09 -2.08 2.84
C ARG A 115 -17.42 -3.46 3.41
N ALA A 116 -17.57 -3.56 4.73
CA ALA A 116 -18.08 -4.76 5.36
C ALA A 116 -19.53 -4.89 4.87
N ALA A 117 -19.83 -5.93 4.09
CA ALA A 117 -21.21 -6.25 3.76
C ALA A 117 -21.90 -6.62 5.07
N GLY A 118 -22.75 -5.71 5.58
CA GLY A 118 -23.64 -5.97 6.71
C GLY A 118 -24.68 -7.02 6.38
#